data_AF-A0AAW4LE03-F1
#
_entry.id   AF-A0AAW4LE03-F1
#
_cell.length_a   1.000
_cell.length_b   1.000
_cell.length_c   1.000
_cell.angle_alpha   90.00
_cell.angle_beta   90.00
_cell.angle_gamma   90.00
#
_symmetry.space_group_name_H-M   'P 1'
#
loop_
_entity.id
_entity.type
_entity.pdbx_description
1 polymer ?
#
loop_
_entity_poly.entity_id
_entity_poly.type
_entity_poly.pdbx_seq_one_letter_code
_entity_poly.pdbx_strand_id
1 'polypeptide(L)'
;YCHSDGKGRQNAPFTAGSGWNSSVVFGDCKGCHGNDSQAGYFTSTVGEPNYQNAGPGTARANTHTGSHVGSGLSSCANCHVDSVTAAGAINGSGLHINGGINVKIGNVATGSYNPLTKGCTNISCHASSGTEIQWGSHATCATCHGDLTTKPGVHSTHISDMITSGLVTMYNYTAIKSSNGKYRIGCANCHPTDVGHHRDGHIDVTINKNKLGGSSLAGLNSATADFINTANSGISGTTKVSVTCSMVYCHSSGKSTVQAENNFKTTPDWYSAAGSTANRCGMCHDNPPQYDGQSHYDSSSMMGMNNTPPYKPSAHLGGIHFKNVSRGPGQNGFLGFSSIGNVAHGNINNSSTITCNICHSGIVDPDRPDTYAMFGSGSPYECAQCHKATTKTKLQAGNIVGNGLHINGKKDVIFPQTAYPFKTKSQLSNNANAGGNWMRNGGYKADENSYDSTDLSTSTWNPADKSCNTACHVNQSGIIWGSKLKCMSCHANQ
;
A
#
# COMPACT_ATOMS: atom_id res chain seq x y z
N TYR A 1 -9.95 44.46 31.41
CA TYR A 1 -9.15 43.36 30.85
C TYR A 1 -8.91 42.22 31.86
N CYS A 2 -8.60 42.51 33.14
CA CYS A 2 -8.28 41.49 34.16
C CYS A 2 -9.40 40.48 34.49
N HIS A 3 -10.66 40.78 34.15
CA HIS A 3 -11.81 39.86 34.28
C HIS A 3 -12.46 39.58 32.92
N SER A 4 -11.62 39.45 31.89
CA SER A 4 -12.06 39.10 30.54
C SER A 4 -11.39 37.82 30.06
N ASP A 5 -11.98 37.22 29.04
CA ASP A 5 -11.43 36.08 28.30
C ASP A 5 -10.14 36.40 27.50
N GLY A 6 -9.53 37.56 27.71
CA GLY A 6 -8.38 38.06 26.96
C GLY A 6 -8.74 38.64 25.58
N LYS A 7 -10.02 38.67 25.22
CA LYS A 7 -10.58 39.23 23.98
C LYS A 7 -11.66 40.29 24.24
N GLY A 8 -11.76 40.78 25.47
CA GLY A 8 -12.66 41.87 25.87
C GLY A 8 -14.05 41.43 26.31
N ARG A 9 -14.39 40.14 26.30
CA ARG A 9 -15.65 39.64 26.88
C ARG A 9 -15.41 39.27 28.34
N GLN A 10 -16.30 39.70 29.23
CA GLN A 10 -16.26 39.27 30.63
C GLN A 10 -16.51 37.76 30.74
N ASN A 11 -15.56 37.03 31.32
CA ASN A 11 -15.61 35.56 31.48
C ASN A 11 -16.12 35.10 32.84
N ALA A 12 -16.03 35.97 33.87
CA ALA A 12 -16.59 35.73 35.19
C ALA A 12 -17.39 36.96 35.67
N PRO A 13 -18.59 36.78 36.26
CA PRO A 13 -19.36 37.89 36.81
C PRO A 13 -18.61 38.58 37.94
N PHE A 14 -18.81 39.88 38.10
CA PHE A 14 -18.30 40.65 39.23
C PHE A 14 -19.14 40.33 40.46
N THR A 15 -18.59 39.53 41.38
CA THR A 15 -19.22 39.20 42.67
C THR A 15 -18.32 39.62 43.82
N ALA A 16 -18.80 39.51 45.07
CA ALA A 16 -17.95 39.72 46.24
C ALA A 16 -16.71 38.81 46.27
N GLY A 17 -16.76 37.64 45.61
CA GLY A 17 -15.63 36.70 45.52
C GLY A 17 -14.74 36.87 44.30
N SER A 18 -15.13 37.65 43.29
CA SER A 18 -14.43 37.72 42.00
C SER A 18 -14.21 39.13 41.47
N GLY A 19 -14.65 40.15 42.20
CA GLY A 19 -14.54 41.54 41.79
C GLY A 19 -13.33 42.30 42.31
N TRP A 20 -13.19 43.55 41.88
CA TRP A 20 -12.04 44.41 42.23
C TRP A 20 -11.81 44.60 43.73
N ASN A 21 -12.88 44.48 44.53
CA ASN A 21 -12.82 44.57 46.00
C ASN A 21 -12.85 43.19 46.68
N SER A 22 -12.66 42.11 45.92
CA SER A 22 -12.57 40.75 46.46
C SER A 22 -11.25 40.56 47.22
N SER A 23 -11.30 39.82 48.33
CA SER A 23 -10.10 39.34 49.02
C SER A 23 -9.53 38.04 48.43
N VAL A 24 -10.18 37.48 47.41
CA VAL A 24 -9.75 36.23 46.75
C VAL A 24 -8.47 36.48 45.96
N VAL A 25 -7.42 35.74 46.32
CA VAL A 25 -6.16 35.66 45.58
C VAL A 25 -6.19 34.40 44.74
N PHE A 26 -6.05 34.54 43.42
CA PHE A 26 -5.94 33.39 42.53
C PHE A 26 -4.51 32.83 42.57
N GLY A 27 -4.39 31.55 42.93
CA GLY A 27 -3.10 30.84 43.00
C GLY A 27 -2.58 30.34 41.65
N ASP A 28 -3.38 30.45 40.59
CA ASP A 28 -3.03 30.01 39.24
C ASP A 28 -3.62 30.93 38.16
N CYS A 29 -3.27 30.65 36.91
CA CYS A 29 -3.79 31.37 35.76
C CYS A 29 -5.29 31.12 35.53
N LYS A 30 -5.83 29.99 36.02
CA LYS A 30 -7.25 29.61 35.81
C LYS A 30 -8.20 30.55 36.50
N GLY A 31 -7.80 31.14 37.63
CA GLY A 31 -8.60 32.14 38.32
C GLY A 31 -9.01 33.33 37.43
N CYS A 32 -8.15 33.72 36.49
CA CYS A 32 -8.38 34.87 35.60
C CYS A 32 -8.66 34.47 34.14
N HIS A 33 -7.97 33.45 33.63
CA HIS A 33 -8.03 33.00 32.24
C HIS A 33 -8.55 31.57 32.17
N GLY A 34 -9.35 31.23 31.16
CA GLY A 34 -9.81 29.84 31.01
C GLY A 34 -10.92 29.41 31.98
N ASN A 35 -11.51 30.35 32.74
CA ASN A 35 -12.65 30.14 33.65
C ASN A 35 -14.02 30.37 32.99
N ASP A 36 -14.06 30.45 31.66
CA ASP A 36 -15.30 30.71 30.93
C ASP A 36 -16.21 29.49 30.96
N SER A 37 -17.44 29.65 31.44
CA SER A 37 -18.41 28.55 31.60
C SER A 37 -19.40 28.45 30.44
N GLN A 38 -19.21 29.23 29.37
CA GLN A 38 -20.12 29.22 28.23
C GLN A 38 -20.17 27.84 27.56
N ALA A 39 -21.39 27.41 27.19
CA ALA A 39 -21.59 26.13 26.51
C ALA A 39 -20.81 26.06 25.18
N GLY A 40 -20.15 24.93 24.93
CA GLY A 40 -19.31 24.70 23.74
C GLY A 40 -17.86 25.18 23.88
N TYR A 41 -17.50 25.81 25.00
CA TYR A 41 -16.13 26.19 25.30
C TYR A 41 -15.42 25.01 25.97
N PHE A 42 -14.11 24.88 25.76
CA PHE A 42 -13.37 23.76 26.33
C PHE A 42 -13.01 24.03 27.80
N THR A 43 -12.60 23.01 28.54
CA THR A 43 -12.11 23.19 29.92
C THR A 43 -10.63 23.53 29.89
N SER A 44 -10.24 24.64 30.52
CA SER A 44 -8.84 25.06 30.59
C SER A 44 -8.00 24.12 31.46
N THR A 45 -6.83 23.73 30.95
CA THR A 45 -5.90 22.80 31.58
C THR A 45 -4.93 23.53 32.50
N VAL A 46 -4.44 24.69 32.10
CA VAL A 46 -3.41 25.48 32.83
C VAL A 46 -3.68 26.99 32.82
N GLY A 47 -4.90 27.41 32.50
CA GLY A 47 -5.29 28.82 32.43
C GLY A 47 -5.13 29.41 31.03
N GLU A 48 -5.07 28.57 30.00
CA GLU A 48 -5.22 29.02 28.63
C GLU A 48 -6.65 29.56 28.38
N PRO A 49 -6.81 30.62 27.57
CA PRO A 49 -8.13 31.11 27.21
C PRO A 49 -8.97 30.01 26.53
N ASN A 50 -10.18 29.76 27.05
CA ASN A 50 -10.95 28.58 26.72
C ASN A 50 -12.12 28.80 25.74
N TYR A 51 -12.19 29.99 25.14
CA TYR A 51 -13.25 30.31 24.19
C TYR A 51 -13.20 29.50 22.89
N GLN A 52 -14.37 29.26 22.29
CA GLN A 52 -14.47 28.56 21.02
C GLN A 52 -13.65 29.24 19.92
N ASN A 53 -12.93 28.43 19.14
CA ASN A 53 -12.17 28.88 17.99
C ASN A 53 -13.09 29.41 16.89
N ALA A 54 -13.00 30.70 16.57
CA ALA A 54 -13.75 31.31 15.46
C ALA A 54 -13.08 31.14 14.08
N GLY A 55 -11.96 30.42 14.02
CA GLY A 55 -11.23 30.10 12.79
C GLY A 55 -9.96 30.93 12.58
N PRO A 56 -9.15 30.57 11.58
CA PRO A 56 -7.81 31.13 11.36
C PRO A 56 -7.82 32.65 11.15
N GLY A 57 -6.88 33.36 11.79
CA GLY A 57 -6.69 34.81 11.59
C GLY A 57 -7.77 35.70 12.21
N THR A 58 -8.87 35.14 12.70
CA THR A 58 -10.00 35.90 13.25
C THR A 58 -9.71 36.51 14.62
N ALA A 59 -10.47 37.53 15.03
CA ALA A 59 -10.39 38.16 16.35
C ALA A 59 -10.35 37.13 17.50
N ARG A 60 -11.23 36.11 17.42
CA ARG A 60 -11.38 35.01 18.37
C ARG A 60 -10.78 33.68 17.88
N ALA A 61 -9.73 33.73 17.06
CA ALA A 61 -8.92 32.56 16.74
C ALA A 61 -8.36 31.93 18.02
N ASN A 62 -8.54 30.62 18.19
CA ASN A 62 -8.07 29.89 19.37
C ASN A 62 -7.59 28.48 19.02
N THR A 63 -6.32 28.19 19.30
CA THR A 63 -5.72 26.86 19.12
C THR A 63 -4.99 26.38 20.37
N HIS A 64 -5.31 26.93 21.54
CA HIS A 64 -4.65 26.49 22.78
C HIS A 64 -4.94 25.02 23.09
N THR A 65 -6.17 24.55 22.85
CA THR A 65 -6.59 23.16 23.11
C THR A 65 -5.67 22.12 22.49
N GLY A 66 -5.20 21.18 23.29
CA GLY A 66 -4.58 19.93 22.84
C GLY A 66 -3.17 20.05 22.26
N SER A 67 -2.87 21.10 21.49
CA SER A 67 -1.60 21.20 20.74
C SER A 67 -0.56 22.13 21.36
N HIS A 68 -0.97 23.19 22.05
CA HIS A 68 -0.04 24.20 22.58
C HIS A 68 0.11 24.18 24.10
N VAL A 69 -0.80 23.51 24.82
CA VAL A 69 -0.80 23.44 26.29
C VAL A 69 -0.73 22.03 26.86
N GLY A 70 -0.58 21.02 25.99
CA GLY A 70 -0.53 19.60 26.40
C GLY A 70 0.62 19.26 27.34
N SER A 71 1.69 20.05 27.35
CA SER A 71 2.85 19.87 28.24
C SER A 71 2.77 20.67 29.55
N GLY A 72 1.64 21.32 29.83
CA GLY A 72 1.41 22.08 31.05
C GLY A 72 1.91 23.53 31.01
N LEU A 73 2.02 24.18 32.17
CA LEU A 73 2.27 25.62 32.34
C LEU A 73 3.51 26.14 31.61
N SER A 74 4.54 25.32 31.47
CA SER A 74 5.79 25.71 30.81
C SER A 74 5.61 26.04 29.33
N SER A 75 4.54 25.55 28.70
CA SER A 75 4.28 25.79 27.29
C SER A 75 3.83 27.23 27.01
N CYS A 76 3.25 27.92 28.00
CA CYS A 76 2.87 29.32 27.90
C CYS A 76 4.10 30.19 27.59
N ALA A 77 5.24 29.89 28.22
CA ALA A 77 6.50 30.60 28.03
C ALA A 77 7.11 30.42 26.64
N ASN A 78 6.67 29.42 25.86
CA ASN A 78 7.14 29.24 24.48
C ASN A 78 6.62 30.31 23.52
N CYS A 79 5.47 30.92 23.84
CA CYS A 79 4.84 31.96 23.01
C CYS A 79 4.63 33.29 23.76
N HIS A 80 4.79 33.31 25.08
CA HIS A 80 4.63 34.48 25.92
C HIS A 80 5.86 34.70 26.81
N VAL A 81 7.07 34.47 26.27
CA VAL A 81 8.34 34.54 27.03
C VAL A 81 8.52 35.87 27.78
N ASP A 82 8.04 36.98 27.25
CA ASP A 82 8.18 38.28 27.92
C ASP A 82 7.12 38.50 29.02
N SER A 83 6.06 37.67 29.09
CA SER A 83 4.95 37.83 30.03
C SER A 83 4.93 36.77 31.15
N VAL A 84 5.42 35.55 30.88
CA VAL A 84 5.36 34.43 31.84
C VAL A 84 6.63 33.59 31.82
N THR A 85 7.08 33.14 32.98
CA THR A 85 8.17 32.15 33.14
C THR A 85 7.68 30.74 32.81
N ALA A 86 8.62 29.82 32.59
CA ALA A 86 8.30 28.40 32.43
C ALA A 86 7.64 27.78 33.68
N ALA A 87 7.77 28.40 34.86
CA ALA A 87 7.10 27.98 36.08
C ALA A 87 5.67 28.55 36.23
N GLY A 88 5.21 29.38 35.29
CA GLY A 88 3.89 30.04 35.35
C GLY A 88 3.88 31.36 36.13
N ALA A 89 5.04 31.85 36.60
CA ALA A 89 5.14 33.15 37.27
C ALA A 89 5.14 34.29 36.24
N ILE A 90 4.55 35.44 36.59
CA ILE A 90 4.51 36.63 35.73
C ILE A 90 5.88 37.33 35.76
N ASN A 91 6.51 37.55 34.60
CA ASN A 91 7.85 38.17 34.48
C ASN A 91 7.89 39.66 34.87
N GLY A 92 6.72 40.31 34.86
CA GLY A 92 6.52 41.69 35.27
C GLY A 92 5.10 42.14 34.95
N SER A 93 4.55 43.06 35.74
CA SER A 93 3.16 43.50 35.57
C SER A 93 2.93 44.20 34.23
N GLY A 94 3.87 45.02 33.76
CA GLY A 94 3.71 45.88 32.58
C GLY A 94 3.08 45.17 31.36
N LEU A 95 3.71 44.09 30.85
CA LEU A 95 3.18 43.36 29.69
C LEU A 95 1.98 42.47 30.04
N HIS A 96 1.85 42.01 31.29
CA HIS A 96 0.72 41.18 31.67
C HIS A 96 -0.60 41.98 31.73
N ILE A 97 -0.55 43.27 32.08
CA ILE A 97 -1.73 44.12 32.27
C ILE A 97 -1.87 45.25 31.22
N ASN A 98 -1.08 45.28 30.15
CA ASN A 98 -1.15 46.34 29.12
C ASN A 98 -2.36 46.25 28.17
N GLY A 99 -3.23 45.25 28.34
CA GLY A 99 -4.41 45.04 27.47
C GLY A 99 -4.09 44.47 26.08
N GLY A 100 -2.81 44.20 25.78
CA GLY A 100 -2.38 43.55 24.55
C GLY A 100 -2.21 42.03 24.72
N ILE A 101 -2.31 41.29 23.61
CA ILE A 101 -1.90 39.88 23.56
C ILE A 101 -0.45 39.86 23.09
N ASN A 102 0.48 39.88 24.04
CA ASN A 102 1.90 39.96 23.77
C ASN A 102 2.44 38.56 23.44
N VAL A 103 2.44 38.21 22.15
CA VAL A 103 3.04 36.96 21.66
C VAL A 103 4.49 37.25 21.23
N LYS A 104 5.42 36.56 21.87
CA LYS A 104 6.82 36.49 21.45
C LYS A 104 7.27 35.06 21.62
N ILE A 105 7.82 34.50 20.56
CA ILE A 105 8.20 33.09 20.53
C ILE A 105 9.62 32.97 21.08
N GLY A 106 9.84 32.04 22.00
CA GLY A 106 11.10 31.90 22.71
C GLY A 106 11.16 30.68 23.61
N ASN A 107 12.01 30.75 24.65
CA ASN A 107 12.33 29.64 25.54
C ASN A 107 13.02 28.49 24.77
N VAL A 108 12.30 27.42 24.46
CA VAL A 108 12.81 26.27 23.68
C VAL A 108 12.39 26.32 22.20
N ALA A 109 11.63 27.35 21.81
CA ALA A 109 11.12 27.53 20.45
C ALA A 109 11.70 28.78 19.78
N THR A 110 11.86 28.72 18.47
CA THR A 110 12.20 29.86 17.61
C THR A 110 11.08 30.14 16.61
N GLY A 111 11.01 31.39 16.13
CA GLY A 111 10.13 31.84 15.04
C GLY A 111 9.53 33.22 15.29
N SER A 112 8.55 33.59 14.47
CA SER A 112 7.92 34.92 14.50
C SER A 112 6.40 34.82 14.49
N TYR A 113 5.74 35.77 15.16
CA TYR A 113 4.30 35.95 15.13
C TYR A 113 3.97 37.34 14.56
N ASN A 114 3.12 37.39 13.54
CA ASN A 114 2.59 38.62 12.99
C ASN A 114 1.20 38.89 13.61
N PRO A 115 1.04 39.92 14.47
CA PRO A 115 -0.22 40.19 15.14
C PRO A 115 -1.34 40.66 14.20
N LEU A 116 -1.02 41.15 12.99
CA LEU A 116 -2.00 41.62 12.02
C LEU A 116 -2.69 40.44 11.31
N THR A 117 -1.90 39.51 10.80
CA THR A 117 -2.39 38.30 10.11
C THR A 117 -2.69 37.15 11.07
N LYS A 118 -2.24 37.29 12.33
CA LYS A 118 -2.14 36.25 13.35
C LYS A 118 -1.34 35.04 12.87
N GLY A 119 -0.42 35.27 11.96
CA GLY A 119 0.35 34.21 11.35
C GLY A 119 1.67 33.96 12.05
N CYS A 120 2.06 32.70 12.04
CA CYS A 120 3.28 32.19 12.61
C CYS A 120 4.20 31.74 11.48
N THR A 121 5.46 32.17 11.50
CA THR A 121 6.47 31.80 10.49
C THR A 121 7.76 31.34 11.15
N ASN A 122 8.48 30.43 10.47
CA ASN A 122 9.75 29.87 10.93
C ASN A 122 9.66 29.25 12.34
N ILE A 123 8.50 28.66 12.66
CA ILE A 123 8.27 28.06 13.97
C ILE A 123 8.98 26.71 14.02
N SER A 124 9.96 26.57 14.92
CA SER A 124 10.65 25.30 15.21
C SER A 124 9.70 24.10 15.42
N CYS A 125 8.53 24.31 16.02
CA CYS A 125 7.52 23.25 16.23
C CYS A 125 6.71 22.88 14.99
N HIS A 126 6.62 23.74 13.98
CA HIS A 126 5.82 23.52 12.77
C HIS A 126 6.66 23.33 11.49
N ALA A 127 8.00 23.30 11.62
CA ALA A 127 8.95 23.05 10.53
C ALA A 127 8.60 23.81 9.23
N SER A 128 8.07 25.03 9.34
CA SER A 128 7.43 25.69 8.20
C SER A 128 8.48 26.01 7.14
N SER A 129 8.32 25.45 5.94
CA SER A 129 9.13 25.75 4.75
C SER A 129 8.81 27.13 4.15
N GLY A 130 8.57 28.14 4.99
CA GLY A 130 8.20 29.49 4.60
C GLY A 130 6.69 29.76 4.42
N THR A 131 5.81 28.77 4.59
CA THR A 131 4.35 29.01 4.59
C THR A 131 3.87 29.44 5.97
N GLU A 132 3.28 30.64 6.06
CA GLU A 132 2.69 31.17 7.28
C GLU A 132 1.48 30.34 7.72
N ILE A 133 1.47 29.89 8.98
CA ILE A 133 0.31 29.21 9.58
C ILE A 133 -0.42 30.21 10.47
N GLN A 134 -1.70 30.44 10.21
CA GLN A 134 -2.50 31.32 11.04
C GLN A 134 -2.91 30.66 12.36
N TRP A 135 -2.78 31.40 13.46
CA TRP A 135 -3.38 31.07 14.74
C TRP A 135 -4.90 30.86 14.56
N GLY A 136 -5.45 29.84 15.21
CA GLY A 136 -6.81 29.35 14.92
C GLY A 136 -6.87 28.28 13.83
N SER A 137 -5.76 27.93 13.16
CA SER A 137 -5.64 26.79 12.24
C SER A 137 -5.00 25.57 12.89
N HIS A 138 -5.10 24.40 12.24
CA HIS A 138 -4.45 23.17 12.67
C HIS A 138 -3.38 22.76 11.65
N ALA A 139 -2.20 22.38 12.15
CA ALA A 139 -1.18 21.78 11.30
C ALA A 139 -1.67 20.40 10.82
N THR A 140 -1.48 20.13 9.53
CA THR A 140 -1.75 18.82 8.91
C THR A 140 -0.42 18.19 8.48
N CYS A 141 -0.44 16.92 8.06
CA CYS A 141 0.74 16.29 7.47
C CYS A 141 1.29 17.11 6.30
N ALA A 142 0.41 17.69 5.47
CA ALA A 142 0.78 18.53 4.34
C ALA A 142 1.46 19.84 4.76
N THR A 143 1.23 20.32 5.98
CA THR A 143 1.86 21.54 6.50
C THR A 143 3.38 21.38 6.62
N CYS A 144 3.85 20.22 7.04
CA CYS A 144 5.28 19.94 7.20
C CYS A 144 5.88 19.22 5.97
N HIS A 145 5.13 18.27 5.39
CA HIS A 145 5.63 17.43 4.30
C HIS A 145 5.34 18.00 2.90
N GLY A 146 4.42 18.98 2.79
CA GLY A 146 3.88 19.44 1.52
C GLY A 146 3.10 18.35 0.79
N ASP A 147 2.94 18.52 -0.53
CA ASP A 147 2.48 17.45 -1.40
C ASP A 147 3.66 16.51 -1.71
N LEU A 148 3.65 15.32 -1.12
CA LEU A 148 4.66 14.29 -1.36
C LEU A 148 4.54 13.62 -2.73
N THR A 149 3.41 13.77 -3.43
CA THR A 149 3.22 13.17 -4.76
C THR A 149 3.97 13.89 -5.86
N THR A 150 4.34 15.15 -5.63
CA THR A 150 5.11 15.98 -6.56
C THR A 150 6.60 16.08 -6.17
N LYS A 151 7.03 15.45 -5.07
CA LYS A 151 8.43 15.45 -4.65
C LYS A 151 9.25 14.43 -5.46
N PRO A 152 10.59 14.65 -5.59
CA PRO A 152 11.47 13.69 -6.23
C PRO A 152 11.35 12.27 -5.63
N GLY A 153 11.51 11.28 -6.50
CA GLY A 153 11.42 9.87 -6.19
C GLY A 153 10.01 9.29 -6.27
N VAL A 154 9.82 8.12 -5.67
CA VAL A 154 8.64 7.27 -5.92
C VAL A 154 7.60 7.27 -4.78
N HIS A 155 7.48 8.36 -4.02
CA HIS A 155 6.43 8.50 -3.00
C HIS A 155 5.03 8.32 -3.59
N SER A 156 4.75 8.95 -4.73
CA SER A 156 3.47 8.88 -5.43
C SER A 156 3.03 7.44 -5.72
N THR A 157 3.99 6.54 -5.99
CA THR A 157 3.74 5.10 -6.20
C THR A 157 3.27 4.40 -4.93
N HIS A 158 3.71 4.81 -3.75
CA HIS A 158 3.48 4.10 -2.49
C HIS A 158 2.31 4.66 -1.68
N ILE A 159 2.15 5.99 -1.66
CA ILE A 159 1.15 6.66 -0.83
C ILE A 159 -0.01 7.23 -1.66
N SER A 160 0.17 7.42 -2.96
CA SER A 160 -0.80 8.08 -3.82
C SER A 160 -1.34 9.38 -3.18
N ASP A 161 -2.65 9.58 -3.15
CA ASP A 161 -3.34 10.74 -2.58
C ASP A 161 -3.51 10.70 -1.04
N MET A 162 -2.81 9.84 -0.30
CA MET A 162 -3.04 9.64 1.14
C MET A 162 -3.01 10.91 2.00
N ILE A 163 -2.09 11.83 1.70
CA ILE A 163 -1.98 13.10 2.44
C ILE A 163 -3.09 14.07 2.03
N THR A 164 -3.27 14.27 0.72
CA THR A 164 -4.23 15.26 0.18
C THR A 164 -5.69 14.86 0.36
N SER A 165 -5.97 13.56 0.47
CA SER A 165 -7.30 13.01 0.77
C SER A 165 -7.63 12.95 2.27
N GLY A 166 -6.69 13.30 3.15
CA GLY A 166 -6.90 13.27 4.61
C GLY A 166 -7.02 11.85 5.19
N LEU A 167 -6.60 10.81 4.46
CA LEU A 167 -6.62 9.42 4.94
C LEU A 167 -5.60 9.17 6.05
N VAL A 168 -4.54 9.98 6.13
CA VAL A 168 -3.53 9.91 7.19
C VAL A 168 -3.90 10.91 8.28
N THR A 169 -4.15 10.40 9.49
CA THR A 169 -4.57 11.22 10.64
C THR A 169 -3.49 11.34 11.71
N MET A 170 -2.38 10.60 11.57
CA MET A 170 -1.28 10.55 12.54
C MET A 170 0.02 10.12 11.86
N TYR A 171 1.16 10.44 12.45
CA TYR A 171 2.47 10.15 11.84
C TYR A 171 2.85 8.66 11.91
N ASN A 172 2.44 7.97 12.97
CA ASN A 172 2.63 6.52 13.16
C ASN A 172 1.55 5.68 12.44
N TYR A 173 0.96 6.19 11.36
CA TYR A 173 -0.11 5.53 10.61
C TYR A 173 0.42 4.30 9.86
N THR A 174 0.06 3.10 10.34
CA THR A 174 0.50 1.81 9.81
C THR A 174 -0.45 1.19 8.79
N ALA A 175 -1.69 1.67 8.73
CA ALA A 175 -2.73 1.04 7.94
C ALA A 175 -2.48 1.14 6.43
N ILE A 176 -2.93 0.13 5.70
CA ILE A 176 -2.87 0.07 4.24
C ILE A 176 -4.28 0.26 3.72
N LYS A 177 -4.46 1.30 2.90
CA LYS A 177 -5.75 1.68 2.31
C LYS A 177 -5.74 1.53 0.79
N SER A 178 -4.83 0.68 0.28
CA SER A 178 -4.64 0.41 -1.14
C SER A 178 -5.95 -0.10 -1.75
N SER A 179 -6.39 0.51 -2.83
CA SER A 179 -7.67 0.24 -3.49
C SER A 179 -7.72 0.92 -4.86
N ASN A 180 -8.55 0.40 -5.77
CA ASN A 180 -8.84 1.00 -7.07
C ASN A 180 -7.58 1.37 -7.87
N GLY A 181 -6.64 0.42 -8.04
CA GLY A 181 -5.39 0.68 -8.76
C GLY A 181 -4.34 1.51 -8.02
N LYS A 182 -4.64 2.04 -6.82
CA LYS A 182 -3.75 2.91 -6.05
C LYS A 182 -3.17 2.18 -4.85
N TYR A 183 -1.85 2.25 -4.68
CA TYR A 183 -1.22 1.90 -3.42
C TYR A 183 -1.32 3.09 -2.45
N ARG A 184 -1.72 2.77 -1.22
CA ARG A 184 -1.87 3.71 -0.12
C ARG A 184 -1.31 3.07 1.15
N ILE A 185 0.02 3.06 1.21
CA ILE A 185 0.77 2.44 2.29
C ILE A 185 1.05 3.50 3.36
N GLY A 186 0.63 3.23 4.60
CA GLY A 186 0.87 4.13 5.72
C GLY A 186 2.35 4.41 5.95
N CYS A 187 2.66 5.67 6.30
CA CYS A 187 4.03 6.18 6.47
C CYS A 187 4.87 5.31 7.41
N ALA A 188 4.26 4.82 8.48
CA ALA A 188 4.89 3.96 9.48
C ALA A 188 5.30 2.58 8.96
N ASN A 189 5.03 2.22 7.70
CA ASN A 189 5.59 1.02 7.09
C ASN A 189 7.06 1.22 6.69
N CYS A 190 7.47 2.45 6.38
CA CYS A 190 8.81 2.78 5.88
C CYS A 190 9.54 3.84 6.72
N HIS A 191 8.85 4.59 7.58
CA HIS A 191 9.45 5.59 8.45
C HIS A 191 9.41 5.13 9.92
N PRO A 192 10.28 5.67 10.79
CA PRO A 192 10.18 5.47 12.24
C PRO A 192 8.85 6.00 12.79
N THR A 193 8.41 5.46 13.94
CA THR A 193 7.16 5.85 14.60
C THR A 193 7.35 6.52 15.95
N ASP A 194 8.59 6.80 16.33
CA ASP A 194 8.89 7.52 17.55
C ASP A 194 8.88 9.04 17.30
N VAL A 195 8.66 9.79 18.36
CA VAL A 195 8.53 11.25 18.31
C VAL A 195 9.88 11.93 18.03
N GLY A 196 11.00 11.29 18.39
CA GLY A 196 12.35 11.82 18.20
C GLY A 196 12.64 12.03 16.72
N HIS A 197 12.50 10.98 15.92
CA HIS A 197 12.80 11.01 14.48
C HIS A 197 11.71 11.70 13.65
N HIS A 198 10.48 11.83 14.13
CA HIS A 198 9.45 12.52 13.34
C HIS A 198 9.70 14.04 13.23
N ARG A 199 10.49 14.64 14.13
CA ARG A 199 10.65 16.09 14.28
C ARG A 199 12.10 16.57 14.34
N ASP A 200 13.07 15.74 14.00
CA ASP A 200 14.50 16.06 14.07
C ASP A 200 15.06 16.77 12.82
N GLY A 201 14.22 16.97 11.80
CA GLY A 201 14.61 17.61 10.54
C GLY A 201 15.24 16.66 9.53
N HIS A 202 15.29 15.37 9.81
CA HIS A 202 15.75 14.33 8.89
C HIS A 202 14.59 13.60 8.20
N ILE A 203 14.90 12.93 7.09
CA ILE A 203 13.98 12.00 6.41
C ILE A 203 14.52 10.61 6.66
N ASP A 204 14.10 10.03 7.78
CA ASP A 204 14.58 8.73 8.20
C ASP A 204 13.73 7.61 7.64
N VAL A 205 14.39 6.53 7.21
CA VAL A 205 13.73 5.36 6.64
C VAL A 205 14.13 4.13 7.45
N THR A 206 13.14 3.33 7.80
CA THR A 206 13.30 2.00 8.41
C THR A 206 12.29 1.02 7.83
N ILE A 207 12.84 -0.12 7.43
CA ILE A 207 12.11 -1.33 7.04
C ILE A 207 12.36 -2.47 8.06
N ASN A 208 12.89 -2.14 9.23
CA ASN A 208 13.18 -3.11 10.28
C ASN A 208 11.89 -3.83 10.72
N LYS A 209 11.93 -5.15 10.67
CA LYS A 209 10.78 -5.99 11.03
C LYS A 209 10.40 -5.90 12.51
N ASN A 210 11.36 -5.51 13.35
CA ASN A 210 11.21 -5.43 14.81
C ASN A 210 10.93 -4.00 15.29
N LYS A 211 10.71 -3.04 14.38
CA LYS A 211 10.50 -1.65 14.81
C LYS A 211 9.26 -1.53 15.70
N LEU A 212 9.40 -0.75 16.77
CA LEU A 212 8.28 -0.40 17.64
C LEU A 212 7.19 0.27 16.81
N GLY A 213 5.92 -0.03 17.10
CA GLY A 213 4.79 0.51 16.33
C GLY A 213 4.72 0.06 14.87
N GLY A 214 5.45 -0.99 14.48
CA GLY A 214 5.42 -1.56 13.13
C GLY A 214 4.06 -2.19 12.76
N SER A 215 3.75 -2.19 11.45
CA SER A 215 2.59 -2.90 10.93
C SER A 215 2.84 -4.42 10.84
N SER A 216 1.78 -5.20 10.62
CA SER A 216 1.92 -6.63 10.31
C SER A 216 2.73 -6.87 9.03
N LEU A 217 2.69 -5.96 8.05
CA LEU A 217 3.52 -6.06 6.85
C LEU A 217 4.99 -5.76 7.12
N ALA A 218 5.29 -4.77 7.97
CA ALA A 218 6.66 -4.50 8.37
C ALA A 218 7.28 -5.74 9.03
N GLY A 219 6.50 -6.48 9.82
CA GLY A 219 6.91 -7.75 10.41
C GLY A 219 7.27 -8.87 9.41
N LEU A 220 6.90 -8.73 8.13
CA LEU A 220 7.26 -9.68 7.07
C LEU A 220 8.57 -9.33 6.35
N ASN A 221 9.20 -8.19 6.68
CA ASN A 221 10.52 -7.83 6.18
C ASN A 221 11.60 -8.75 6.80
N SER A 222 12.76 -8.86 6.15
CA SER A 222 13.91 -9.57 6.72
C SER A 222 14.91 -8.65 7.43
N ALA A 223 14.81 -7.33 7.22
CA ALA A 223 15.69 -6.37 7.86
C ALA A 223 15.55 -6.37 9.38
N THR A 224 16.69 -6.25 10.07
CA THR A 224 16.78 -6.24 11.55
C THR A 224 17.44 -4.99 12.11
N ALA A 225 17.89 -4.09 11.24
CA ALA A 225 18.45 -2.80 11.60
C ALA A 225 17.72 -1.66 10.90
N ASP A 226 17.93 -0.45 11.42
CA ASP A 226 17.33 0.78 10.91
C ASP A 226 18.34 1.59 10.07
N PHE A 227 17.80 2.46 9.22
CA PHE A 227 18.52 3.50 8.47
C PHE A 227 19.41 3.01 7.32
N ILE A 228 19.74 3.97 6.44
CA ILE A 228 20.47 3.75 5.19
C ILE A 228 21.93 3.38 5.49
N ASN A 229 22.47 2.41 4.75
CA ASN A 229 23.85 1.93 4.85
C ASN A 229 24.23 1.27 6.19
N THR A 230 23.24 0.93 7.03
CA THR A 230 23.47 0.12 8.23
C THR A 230 23.45 -1.36 7.87
N ALA A 231 24.39 -2.14 8.39
CA ALA A 231 24.40 -3.60 8.22
C ALA A 231 23.05 -4.21 8.67
N ASN A 232 22.48 -5.10 7.84
CA ASN A 232 21.16 -5.73 8.05
C ASN A 232 19.94 -4.78 8.00
N SER A 233 20.10 -3.53 7.55
CA SER A 233 18.95 -2.65 7.31
C SER A 233 18.21 -2.98 6.02
N GLY A 234 18.90 -3.62 5.06
CA GLY A 234 18.39 -3.83 3.71
C GLY A 234 18.13 -2.53 2.94
N ILE A 235 18.67 -1.39 3.37
CA ILE A 235 18.57 -0.10 2.70
C ILE A 235 19.98 0.40 2.39
N SER A 236 20.25 0.75 1.13
CA SER A 236 21.56 1.22 0.69
C SER A 236 21.46 2.42 -0.23
N GLY A 237 22.49 3.27 -0.21
CA GLY A 237 22.65 4.40 -1.12
C GLY A 237 22.88 5.75 -0.41
N THR A 238 22.58 6.83 -1.11
CA THR A 238 22.75 8.21 -0.66
C THR A 238 21.46 9.00 -0.86
N THR A 239 20.91 9.55 0.22
CA THR A 239 19.69 10.37 0.22
C THR A 239 19.79 11.51 -0.81
N LYS A 240 18.69 11.76 -1.54
CA LYS A 240 18.56 12.70 -2.66
C LYS A 240 19.40 12.36 -3.90
N VAL A 241 20.08 11.22 -3.93
CA VAL A 241 20.89 10.78 -5.08
C VAL A 241 20.42 9.42 -5.59
N SER A 242 20.51 8.38 -4.77
CA SER A 242 20.18 7.01 -5.13
C SER A 242 19.89 6.22 -3.86
N VAL A 243 18.75 5.52 -3.77
CA VAL A 243 18.40 4.67 -2.62
C VAL A 243 17.71 3.41 -3.14
N THR A 244 18.14 2.25 -2.65
CA THR A 244 17.51 0.96 -2.96
C THR A 244 17.22 0.17 -1.68
N CYS A 245 16.22 -0.70 -1.76
CA CYS A 245 15.83 -1.60 -0.68
C CYS A 245 15.92 -3.06 -1.15
N SER A 246 16.37 -3.99 -0.32
CA SER A 246 16.55 -5.40 -0.69
C SER A 246 15.94 -6.41 0.29
N MET A 247 15.27 -5.95 1.35
CA MET A 247 14.73 -6.81 2.42
C MET A 247 13.27 -6.51 2.77
N VAL A 248 12.52 -5.92 1.82
CA VAL A 248 11.15 -5.43 2.01
C VAL A 248 10.13 -6.41 1.45
N TYR A 249 9.15 -6.82 2.24
CA TYR A 249 8.08 -7.74 1.85
C TYR A 249 7.35 -7.30 0.57
N CYS A 250 7.03 -6.01 0.44
CA CYS A 250 6.36 -5.44 -0.74
C CYS A 250 7.16 -5.60 -2.04
N HIS A 251 8.48 -5.81 -1.92
CA HIS A 251 9.40 -6.07 -3.03
C HIS A 251 9.97 -7.49 -2.97
N SER A 252 9.27 -8.38 -2.26
CA SER A 252 9.56 -9.80 -2.31
C SER A 252 9.10 -10.40 -3.64
N SER A 253 9.58 -11.60 -3.89
CA SER A 253 9.07 -12.48 -4.94
C SER A 253 7.79 -13.21 -4.54
N GLY A 254 7.17 -12.82 -3.40
CA GLY A 254 6.01 -13.43 -2.71
C GLY A 254 5.83 -14.94 -2.86
N LYS A 255 6.96 -15.64 -2.95
CA LYS A 255 7.10 -17.09 -2.95
C LYS A 255 6.60 -17.68 -1.64
N SER A 256 6.79 -16.96 -0.54
CA SER A 256 6.50 -17.40 0.82
C SER A 256 6.12 -16.20 1.68
N THR A 257 5.36 -16.41 2.74
CA THR A 257 5.22 -15.43 3.83
C THR A 257 6.32 -15.61 4.88
N VAL A 258 6.97 -16.78 4.89
CA VAL A 258 8.22 -17.05 5.61
C VAL A 258 9.37 -16.71 4.67
N GLN A 259 9.79 -15.45 4.68
CA GLN A 259 10.73 -14.92 3.70
C GLN A 259 12.17 -15.21 4.12
N ALA A 260 12.87 -16.06 3.36
CA ALA A 260 14.32 -16.10 3.38
C ALA A 260 14.89 -14.91 2.60
N GLU A 261 16.13 -14.51 2.87
CA GLU A 261 16.77 -13.33 2.27
C GLU A 261 16.81 -13.39 0.72
N ASN A 262 16.95 -14.58 0.14
CA ASN A 262 16.94 -14.78 -1.32
C ASN A 262 15.56 -14.67 -1.97
N ASN A 263 14.49 -14.48 -1.18
CA ASN A 263 13.15 -14.26 -1.72
C ASN A 263 12.87 -12.80 -2.03
N PHE A 264 13.77 -11.88 -1.69
CA PHE A 264 13.59 -10.46 -1.97
C PHE A 264 14.25 -10.05 -3.28
N LYS A 265 13.65 -9.07 -3.95
CA LYS A 265 14.27 -8.40 -5.09
C LYS A 265 14.76 -7.03 -4.64
N THR A 266 15.95 -6.66 -5.07
CA THR A 266 16.39 -5.28 -4.95
C THR A 266 15.42 -4.38 -5.70
N THR A 267 14.94 -3.34 -5.05
CA THR A 267 14.04 -2.37 -5.67
C THR A 267 14.73 -1.64 -6.82
N PRO A 268 13.94 -1.10 -7.77
CA PRO A 268 14.41 0.04 -8.54
C PRO A 268 14.92 1.15 -7.61
N ASP A 269 15.76 2.02 -8.16
CA ASP A 269 16.22 3.19 -7.43
C ASP A 269 15.05 4.11 -7.06
N TRP A 270 15.02 4.58 -5.82
CA TRP A 270 13.96 5.42 -5.28
C TRP A 270 13.79 6.74 -6.05
N TYR A 271 14.86 7.28 -6.62
CA TYR A 271 14.88 8.52 -7.39
C TYR A 271 14.78 8.29 -8.91
N SER A 272 14.67 7.03 -9.36
CA SER A 272 14.39 6.73 -10.76
C SER A 272 12.98 7.15 -11.18
N ALA A 273 12.80 7.44 -12.46
CA ALA A 273 11.47 7.62 -13.02
C ALA A 273 10.70 6.29 -12.91
N ALA A 274 9.60 6.29 -12.16
CA ALA A 274 8.71 5.13 -12.10
C ALA A 274 8.12 4.88 -13.50
N GLY A 275 8.53 3.80 -14.16
CA GLY A 275 8.18 3.62 -15.57
C GLY A 275 8.32 2.21 -16.11
N SER A 276 7.17 1.57 -16.31
CA SER A 276 6.87 0.55 -17.33
C SER A 276 7.98 -0.46 -17.65
N THR A 277 8.13 -1.47 -16.79
CA THR A 277 8.76 -2.71 -17.25
C THR A 277 7.78 -3.46 -18.14
N ALA A 278 8.26 -3.94 -19.29
CA ALA A 278 7.49 -4.75 -20.21
C ALA A 278 6.83 -5.95 -19.49
N ASN A 279 7.55 -6.58 -18.56
CA ASN A 279 7.08 -7.70 -17.74
C ASN A 279 6.86 -7.27 -16.27
N ARG A 280 5.76 -6.55 -15.98
CA ARG A 280 5.50 -5.98 -14.64
C ARG A 280 5.43 -7.05 -13.56
N CYS A 281 4.75 -8.16 -13.83
CA CYS A 281 4.60 -9.25 -12.86
C CYS A 281 5.92 -10.01 -12.66
N GLY A 282 6.63 -10.28 -13.75
CA GLY A 282 7.86 -11.07 -13.73
C GLY A 282 9.05 -10.40 -13.07
N MET A 283 9.05 -9.06 -12.93
CA MET A 283 10.08 -8.36 -12.15
C MET A 283 10.19 -8.85 -10.70
N CYS A 284 9.08 -9.33 -10.15
CA CYS A 284 9.02 -9.73 -8.74
C CYS A 284 8.91 -11.26 -8.61
N HIS A 285 7.93 -11.91 -9.25
CA HIS A 285 7.57 -13.31 -8.99
C HIS A 285 7.81 -14.27 -10.18
N ASP A 286 8.56 -13.85 -11.19
CA ASP A 286 8.58 -14.49 -12.52
C ASP A 286 7.19 -14.47 -13.20
N ASN A 287 7.13 -14.76 -14.50
CA ASN A 287 5.86 -14.82 -15.24
C ASN A 287 5.93 -15.99 -16.24
N PRO A 288 5.27 -17.15 -16.02
CA PRO A 288 4.70 -17.57 -14.74
C PRO A 288 5.80 -17.78 -13.68
N PRO A 289 5.43 -17.87 -12.39
CA PRO A 289 6.31 -18.32 -11.30
C PRO A 289 7.17 -19.55 -11.62
N GLN A 290 8.50 -19.48 -11.41
CA GLN A 290 9.46 -20.55 -11.77
C GLN A 290 10.23 -21.17 -10.58
N TYR A 291 9.64 -21.19 -9.38
CA TYR A 291 10.30 -21.67 -8.16
C TYR A 291 9.70 -22.98 -7.64
N ASP A 292 10.44 -23.82 -6.92
CA ASP A 292 9.90 -25.11 -6.45
C ASP A 292 8.70 -24.94 -5.49
N GLY A 293 7.74 -25.87 -5.56
CA GLY A 293 6.57 -25.90 -4.67
C GLY A 293 5.40 -24.99 -5.07
N GLN A 294 5.34 -24.52 -6.32
CA GLN A 294 4.14 -23.91 -6.90
C GLN A 294 3.58 -24.75 -8.07
N SER A 295 2.31 -24.53 -8.44
CA SER A 295 1.59 -25.36 -9.43
C SER A 295 1.88 -25.06 -10.90
N HIS A 296 2.49 -23.92 -11.20
CA HIS A 296 2.87 -23.48 -12.54
C HIS A 296 4.19 -24.07 -13.03
N TYR A 297 5.13 -24.48 -12.18
CA TYR A 297 6.44 -25.02 -12.55
C TYR A 297 6.87 -26.15 -11.61
N ASP A 298 7.33 -27.25 -12.17
CA ASP A 298 7.93 -28.34 -11.42
C ASP A 298 9.21 -28.73 -12.15
N SER A 299 10.36 -28.44 -11.52
CA SER A 299 11.70 -28.75 -12.02
C SER A 299 11.92 -30.26 -12.22
N SER A 300 11.11 -31.08 -11.55
CA SER A 300 11.11 -32.54 -11.63
C SER A 300 9.97 -33.11 -12.50
N SER A 301 9.17 -32.26 -13.13
CA SER A 301 8.12 -32.71 -14.06
C SER A 301 8.74 -33.53 -15.20
N MET A 302 8.24 -34.74 -15.39
CA MET A 302 8.54 -35.56 -16.57
C MET A 302 7.61 -35.23 -17.76
N MET A 303 6.69 -34.26 -17.60
CA MET A 303 5.78 -33.85 -18.66
C MET A 303 6.49 -32.90 -19.62
N GLY A 304 6.79 -33.35 -20.85
CA GLY A 304 7.44 -32.55 -21.86
C GLY A 304 7.42 -33.18 -23.26
N MET A 305 7.98 -32.48 -24.25
CA MET A 305 8.01 -32.94 -25.65
C MET A 305 8.92 -34.18 -25.78
N ASN A 306 8.34 -35.32 -26.19
CA ASN A 306 9.06 -36.52 -26.65
C ASN A 306 10.30 -36.94 -25.81
N ASN A 307 10.13 -37.20 -24.51
CA ASN A 307 11.14 -37.91 -23.70
C ASN A 307 12.56 -37.29 -23.67
N THR A 308 12.76 -36.01 -24.02
CA THR A 308 14.11 -35.40 -24.05
C THR A 308 14.25 -34.33 -22.96
N PRO A 309 15.02 -34.57 -21.88
CA PRO A 309 15.39 -33.55 -20.89
C PRO A 309 16.26 -32.42 -21.48
N PRO A 310 16.26 -31.20 -20.90
CA PRO A 310 15.53 -30.79 -19.71
C PRO A 310 14.09 -30.31 -20.03
N TYR A 311 13.11 -30.85 -19.30
CA TYR A 311 11.71 -30.43 -19.38
C TYR A 311 11.50 -29.08 -18.67
N LYS A 312 11.98 -28.02 -19.28
CA LYS A 312 11.56 -26.66 -18.96
C LYS A 312 10.58 -26.27 -20.07
N PRO A 313 9.42 -25.62 -19.83
CA PRO A 313 8.78 -25.14 -18.59
C PRO A 313 7.22 -25.19 -18.58
N SER A 314 6.69 -25.36 -17.37
CA SER A 314 5.33 -25.05 -16.91
C SER A 314 4.17 -25.98 -17.29
N ALA A 315 3.48 -26.46 -16.24
CA ALA A 315 2.34 -27.37 -16.35
C ALA A 315 1.16 -26.74 -17.12
N HIS A 316 0.92 -25.44 -16.94
CA HIS A 316 -0.17 -24.72 -17.60
C HIS A 316 0.14 -24.29 -19.05
N LEU A 317 1.40 -24.00 -19.41
CA LEU A 317 1.74 -23.68 -20.80
C LEU A 317 1.97 -24.94 -21.64
N GLY A 318 2.36 -26.08 -21.05
CA GLY A 318 2.58 -27.32 -21.80
C GLY A 318 1.32 -27.85 -22.49
N GLY A 319 0.19 -27.90 -21.79
CA GLY A 319 -1.06 -28.53 -22.26
C GLY A 319 -1.64 -27.92 -23.55
N ILE A 320 -1.49 -26.61 -23.75
CA ILE A 320 -2.01 -25.86 -24.91
C ILE A 320 -1.05 -25.88 -26.12
N HIS A 321 0.17 -26.36 -25.94
CA HIS A 321 1.23 -26.35 -26.97
C HIS A 321 1.72 -27.77 -27.34
N PHE A 322 1.11 -28.82 -26.80
CA PHE A 322 1.40 -30.20 -27.21
C PHE A 322 0.91 -30.49 -28.63
N LYS A 323 1.62 -31.39 -29.33
CA LYS A 323 1.38 -31.73 -30.75
C LYS A 323 0.12 -32.56 -31.02
N ASN A 324 -0.83 -32.64 -30.09
CA ASN A 324 -1.97 -33.56 -30.18
C ASN A 324 -3.29 -32.96 -29.66
N VAL A 325 -3.52 -31.66 -29.87
CA VAL A 325 -4.78 -30.99 -29.46
C VAL A 325 -5.99 -31.30 -30.37
N SER A 326 -5.78 -32.03 -31.49
CA SER A 326 -6.82 -32.51 -32.43
C SER A 326 -6.44 -33.89 -33.02
N ARG A 327 -7.41 -34.65 -33.55
CA ARG A 327 -7.22 -35.90 -34.33
C ARG A 327 -7.89 -35.77 -35.70
N GLY A 328 -7.17 -36.08 -36.78
CA GLY A 328 -7.66 -36.02 -38.17
C GLY A 328 -6.52 -36.18 -39.20
N PRO A 329 -6.82 -36.36 -40.52
CA PRO A 329 -5.79 -36.52 -41.55
C PRO A 329 -4.92 -35.26 -41.62
N GLY A 330 -3.63 -35.36 -41.26
CA GLY A 330 -2.71 -34.21 -41.14
C GLY A 330 -2.85 -33.39 -39.85
N GLN A 331 -3.69 -33.80 -38.89
CA GLN A 331 -4.05 -33.03 -37.68
C GLN A 331 -3.51 -33.61 -36.36
N ASN A 332 -2.57 -34.57 -36.40
CA ASN A 332 -1.77 -34.99 -35.24
C ASN A 332 -0.66 -33.95 -34.94
N GLY A 333 -1.00 -32.66 -34.99
CA GLY A 333 -0.05 -31.58 -35.12
C GLY A 333 -0.40 -30.33 -34.34
N PHE A 334 0.64 -29.54 -34.10
CA PHE A 334 0.60 -28.19 -33.56
C PHE A 334 -0.24 -27.29 -34.49
N LEU A 335 -1.28 -26.63 -33.96
CA LEU A 335 -2.01 -25.59 -34.69
C LEU A 335 -1.08 -24.38 -34.83
N GLY A 336 -0.49 -24.22 -36.02
CA GLY A 336 0.51 -23.17 -36.28
C GLY A 336 -0.04 -21.75 -36.07
N PHE A 337 0.87 -20.80 -35.83
CA PHE A 337 0.56 -19.37 -35.63
C PHE A 337 -0.27 -18.75 -36.78
N SER A 338 -0.19 -19.32 -37.98
CA SER A 338 -0.95 -18.90 -39.17
C SER A 338 -2.35 -19.49 -39.30
N SER A 339 -2.78 -20.35 -38.38
CA SER A 339 -4.13 -20.94 -38.42
C SER A 339 -5.19 -19.84 -38.22
N ILE A 340 -5.95 -19.55 -39.27
CA ILE A 340 -7.07 -18.61 -39.20
C ILE A 340 -8.24 -19.34 -38.54
N GLY A 341 -8.72 -18.83 -37.40
CA GLY A 341 -9.93 -19.33 -36.72
C GLY A 341 -9.73 -20.54 -35.80
N ASN A 342 -8.68 -21.36 -35.97
CA ASN A 342 -8.53 -22.61 -35.21
C ASN A 342 -7.24 -22.69 -34.40
N VAL A 343 -6.88 -21.62 -33.69
CA VAL A 343 -5.71 -21.58 -32.79
C VAL A 343 -5.92 -22.39 -31.51
N ALA A 344 -4.81 -22.85 -30.90
CA ALA A 344 -4.82 -23.64 -29.66
C ALA A 344 -5.06 -22.79 -28.39
N HIS A 345 -4.89 -21.47 -28.47
CA HIS A 345 -5.19 -20.51 -27.40
C HIS A 345 -5.60 -19.15 -28.00
N GLY A 346 -6.33 -18.32 -27.22
CA GLY A 346 -6.70 -16.97 -27.63
C GLY A 346 -7.83 -16.88 -28.67
N ASN A 347 -8.63 -17.94 -28.82
CA ASN A 347 -9.87 -17.90 -29.56
C ASN A 347 -11.06 -18.04 -28.59
N ILE A 348 -11.80 -16.95 -28.41
CA ILE A 348 -12.96 -16.90 -27.52
C ILE A 348 -14.02 -17.99 -27.78
N ASN A 349 -14.09 -18.53 -29.00
CA ASN A 349 -15.07 -19.56 -29.35
C ASN A 349 -14.72 -20.93 -28.77
N ASN A 350 -13.43 -21.31 -28.69
CA ASN A 350 -13.02 -22.68 -28.37
C ASN A 350 -11.75 -22.80 -27.50
N SER A 351 -11.02 -21.72 -27.22
CA SER A 351 -9.83 -21.75 -26.36
C SER A 351 -9.52 -20.41 -25.71
N SER A 352 -9.67 -20.35 -24.39
CA SER A 352 -9.31 -19.20 -23.56
C SER A 352 -7.79 -19.06 -23.46
N THR A 353 -7.29 -17.83 -23.42
CA THR A 353 -5.88 -17.59 -23.04
C THR A 353 -5.74 -17.81 -21.54
N ILE A 354 -4.79 -18.65 -21.13
CA ILE A 354 -4.46 -18.80 -19.70
C ILE A 354 -3.70 -17.56 -19.24
N THR A 355 -4.24 -16.87 -18.26
CA THR A 355 -3.73 -15.61 -17.71
C THR A 355 -3.91 -15.58 -16.19
N CYS A 356 -3.14 -14.74 -15.50
CA CYS A 356 -3.17 -14.65 -14.03
C CYS A 356 -4.56 -14.30 -13.47
N ASN A 357 -5.39 -13.52 -14.19
CA ASN A 357 -6.72 -13.10 -13.73
C ASN A 357 -7.72 -14.27 -13.60
N ILE A 358 -7.41 -15.45 -14.13
CA ILE A 358 -8.21 -16.67 -13.95
C ILE A 358 -8.23 -17.07 -12.47
N CYS A 359 -7.09 -17.02 -11.79
CA CYS A 359 -6.96 -17.39 -10.37
C CYS A 359 -6.77 -16.18 -9.45
N HIS A 360 -6.46 -15.01 -10.00
CA HIS A 360 -6.26 -13.75 -9.28
C HIS A 360 -7.26 -12.69 -9.77
N SER A 361 -8.52 -13.09 -9.90
CA SER A 361 -9.61 -12.20 -10.29
C SER A 361 -9.79 -11.08 -9.27
N GLY A 362 -10.05 -9.87 -9.75
CA GLY A 362 -10.09 -8.66 -8.94
C GLY A 362 -8.71 -8.13 -8.50
N ILE A 363 -7.62 -8.89 -8.71
CA ILE A 363 -6.24 -8.44 -8.48
C ILE A 363 -5.62 -8.02 -9.81
N VAL A 364 -5.69 -8.90 -10.80
CA VAL A 364 -5.17 -8.67 -12.16
C VAL A 364 -6.29 -8.17 -13.05
N ASP A 365 -5.98 -7.14 -13.83
CA ASP A 365 -6.88 -6.57 -14.83
C ASP A 365 -7.17 -7.58 -15.95
N PRO A 366 -8.43 -8.01 -16.16
CA PRO A 366 -8.77 -8.96 -17.22
C PRO A 366 -8.58 -8.39 -18.63
N ASP A 367 -8.61 -7.07 -18.80
CA ASP A 367 -8.40 -6.41 -20.10
C ASP A 367 -6.92 -6.17 -20.38
N ARG A 368 -6.09 -6.16 -19.33
CA ARG A 368 -4.64 -5.94 -19.41
C ARG A 368 -3.84 -7.04 -18.68
N PRO A 369 -4.01 -8.32 -19.03
CA PRO A 369 -3.17 -9.38 -18.50
C PRO A 369 -1.72 -9.21 -18.95
N ASP A 370 -0.76 -9.62 -18.12
CA ASP A 370 0.66 -9.62 -18.47
C ASP A 370 0.95 -10.74 -19.48
N THR A 371 1.25 -10.38 -20.73
CA THR A 371 1.52 -11.36 -21.79
C THR A 371 3.00 -11.55 -22.06
N TYR A 372 3.90 -11.00 -21.22
CA TYR A 372 5.34 -11.23 -21.30
C TYR A 372 5.75 -12.52 -20.58
N ALA A 373 4.95 -13.58 -20.75
CA ALA A 373 5.27 -14.88 -20.19
C ALA A 373 6.65 -15.33 -20.71
N MET A 374 7.49 -15.71 -19.76
CA MET A 374 8.83 -16.26 -19.92
C MET A 374 9.83 -15.33 -20.62
N PHE A 375 9.55 -14.03 -20.60
CA PHE A 375 10.41 -13.01 -21.21
C PHE A 375 11.86 -13.08 -20.71
N GLY A 376 12.82 -13.13 -21.64
CA GLY A 376 14.25 -13.17 -21.36
C GLY A 376 14.77 -14.52 -20.85
N SER A 377 13.92 -15.56 -20.78
CA SER A 377 14.35 -16.89 -20.32
C SER A 377 14.98 -17.75 -21.42
N GLY A 378 14.81 -17.37 -22.70
CA GLY A 378 15.23 -18.19 -23.84
C GLY A 378 14.38 -19.47 -24.01
N SER A 379 13.27 -19.58 -23.29
CA SER A 379 12.35 -20.70 -23.38
C SER A 379 11.65 -20.75 -24.74
N PRO A 380 11.34 -21.95 -25.29
CA PRO A 380 10.45 -22.06 -26.45
C PRO A 380 9.02 -21.57 -26.18
N TYR A 381 8.66 -21.32 -24.92
CA TYR A 381 7.37 -20.73 -24.53
C TYR A 381 7.50 -19.24 -24.16
N GLU A 382 8.63 -18.61 -24.47
CA GLU A 382 8.77 -17.17 -24.39
C GLU A 382 7.81 -16.50 -25.37
N CYS A 383 6.73 -15.92 -24.84
CA CYS A 383 5.65 -15.37 -25.66
C CYS A 383 6.18 -14.33 -26.65
N ALA A 384 7.23 -13.59 -26.30
CA ALA A 384 7.84 -12.58 -27.18
C ALA A 384 8.47 -13.14 -28.47
N GLN A 385 8.73 -14.45 -28.55
CA GLN A 385 9.19 -15.09 -29.79
C GLN A 385 8.08 -15.15 -30.85
N CYS A 386 6.84 -15.32 -30.42
CA CYS A 386 5.67 -15.49 -31.29
C CYS A 386 4.75 -14.26 -31.32
N HIS A 387 4.73 -13.48 -30.24
CA HIS A 387 3.87 -12.31 -30.06
C HIS A 387 4.66 -11.02 -30.22
N LYS A 388 4.21 -10.16 -31.12
CA LYS A 388 4.80 -8.85 -31.43
C LYS A 388 3.68 -7.81 -31.54
N ALA A 389 4.05 -6.53 -31.67
CA ALA A 389 3.09 -5.44 -31.86
C ALA A 389 2.17 -5.64 -33.09
N THR A 390 2.63 -6.40 -34.08
CA THR A 390 1.91 -6.74 -35.32
C THR A 390 1.04 -7.99 -35.22
N THR A 391 1.14 -8.75 -34.14
CA THR A 391 0.36 -9.98 -33.96
C THR A 391 -0.99 -9.68 -33.33
N LYS A 392 -1.99 -10.55 -33.60
CA LYS A 392 -3.36 -10.38 -33.07
C LYS A 392 -3.38 -10.29 -31.54
N THR A 393 -2.57 -11.11 -30.89
CA THR A 393 -2.35 -11.07 -29.44
C THR A 393 -1.04 -10.34 -29.18
N LYS A 394 -1.10 -9.05 -28.88
CA LYS A 394 0.08 -8.19 -28.69
C LYS A 394 0.73 -8.46 -27.34
N LEU A 395 2.04 -8.24 -27.27
CA LEU A 395 2.73 -8.14 -25.99
C LEU A 395 2.25 -6.89 -25.25
N GLN A 396 1.87 -7.05 -23.99
CA GLN A 396 1.48 -5.96 -23.12
C GLN A 396 1.85 -6.27 -21.67
N ALA A 397 2.24 -5.22 -20.94
CA ALA A 397 2.52 -5.31 -19.52
C ALA A 397 1.22 -5.50 -18.73
N GLY A 398 1.29 -6.34 -17.69
CA GLY A 398 0.15 -6.57 -16.81
C GLY A 398 -0.31 -5.32 -16.07
N ASN A 399 -1.58 -5.29 -15.70
CA ASN A 399 -2.11 -4.28 -14.80
C ASN A 399 -2.69 -4.90 -13.51
N ILE A 400 -2.46 -4.23 -12.39
CA ILE A 400 -2.94 -4.62 -11.07
C ILE A 400 -4.04 -3.63 -10.69
N VAL A 401 -5.25 -4.14 -10.47
CA VAL A 401 -6.44 -3.35 -10.11
C VAL A 401 -6.80 -3.51 -8.63
N GLY A 402 -6.50 -4.68 -8.04
CA GLY A 402 -6.76 -5.02 -6.64
C GLY A 402 -5.56 -4.82 -5.73
N ASN A 403 -5.03 -3.60 -5.64
CA ASN A 403 -3.81 -3.31 -4.85
C ASN A 403 -3.94 -3.67 -3.37
N GLY A 404 -5.16 -3.66 -2.82
CA GLY A 404 -5.43 -4.07 -1.42
C GLY A 404 -5.35 -5.58 -1.18
N LEU A 405 -5.42 -6.39 -2.24
CA LEU A 405 -5.24 -7.84 -2.20
C LEU A 405 -3.82 -8.23 -2.67
N HIS A 406 -3.22 -7.42 -3.55
CA HIS A 406 -1.87 -7.70 -4.06
C HIS A 406 -0.79 -7.61 -2.96
N ILE A 407 -0.91 -6.68 -2.02
CA ILE A 407 0.07 -6.47 -0.94
C ILE A 407 -0.67 -6.43 0.41
N ASN A 408 -0.97 -7.60 0.97
CA ASN A 408 -1.68 -7.73 2.24
C ASN A 408 -1.15 -8.82 3.19
N GLY A 409 -0.01 -9.44 2.86
CA GLY A 409 0.59 -10.49 3.68
C GLY A 409 0.04 -11.89 3.40
N LYS A 410 -0.82 -12.07 2.40
CA LYS A 410 -1.46 -13.35 2.06
C LYS A 410 -1.25 -13.72 0.59
N LYS A 411 -1.49 -14.99 0.28
CA LYS A 411 -1.57 -15.50 -1.10
C LYS A 411 -3.03 -15.62 -1.48
N ASP A 412 -3.58 -14.56 -2.05
CA ASP A 412 -4.99 -14.53 -2.43
C ASP A 412 -5.22 -15.22 -3.78
N VAL A 413 -6.05 -16.25 -3.76
CA VAL A 413 -6.59 -16.92 -4.94
C VAL A 413 -8.09 -16.65 -4.95
N ILE A 414 -8.55 -15.99 -6.00
CA ILE A 414 -9.94 -15.57 -6.21
C ILE A 414 -10.28 -15.83 -7.66
N PHE A 415 -11.27 -16.68 -7.89
CA PHE A 415 -11.83 -16.92 -9.23
C PHE A 415 -12.82 -15.80 -9.61
N PRO A 416 -13.12 -15.62 -10.91
CA PRO A 416 -14.14 -14.67 -11.37
C PRO A 416 -15.45 -14.81 -10.59
N GLN A 417 -16.08 -13.71 -10.20
CA GLN A 417 -17.36 -13.75 -9.45
C GLN A 417 -18.59 -13.69 -10.37
N THR A 418 -18.37 -13.59 -11.67
CA THR A 418 -19.39 -13.60 -12.72
C THR A 418 -19.06 -14.69 -13.73
N ALA A 419 -20.08 -15.18 -14.44
CA ALA A 419 -19.96 -16.26 -15.40
C ALA A 419 -18.73 -16.08 -16.29
N TYR A 420 -17.78 -17.02 -16.19
CA TYR A 420 -16.52 -16.97 -16.91
C TYR A 420 -16.30 -18.33 -17.57
N PRO A 421 -16.75 -18.50 -18.83
CA PRO A 421 -16.59 -19.75 -19.56
C PRO A 421 -15.12 -19.90 -19.97
N PHE A 422 -14.36 -20.64 -19.17
CA PHE A 422 -13.01 -21.05 -19.53
C PHE A 422 -13.07 -22.22 -20.51
N LYS A 423 -12.33 -22.13 -21.62
CA LYS A 423 -12.32 -23.12 -22.71
C LYS A 423 -10.91 -23.58 -23.01
N THR A 424 -10.74 -24.85 -23.38
CA THR A 424 -9.41 -25.42 -23.67
C THR A 424 -9.51 -26.60 -24.64
N LYS A 425 -8.61 -26.63 -25.62
CA LYS A 425 -8.46 -27.71 -26.60
C LYS A 425 -7.59 -28.87 -26.13
N SER A 426 -7.00 -28.80 -24.94
CA SER A 426 -6.09 -29.86 -24.47
C SER A 426 -6.79 -31.21 -24.35
N GLN A 427 -8.08 -31.19 -23.98
CA GLN A 427 -8.98 -32.34 -23.84
C GLN A 427 -8.25 -33.55 -23.26
N LEU A 428 -7.94 -33.50 -21.96
CA LEU A 428 -7.05 -34.47 -21.30
C LEU A 428 -7.68 -35.87 -21.17
N SER A 429 -9.02 -35.97 -21.17
CA SER A 429 -9.77 -37.22 -21.00
C SER A 429 -10.70 -37.51 -22.17
N ASN A 430 -10.78 -38.77 -22.61
CA ASN A 430 -11.79 -39.25 -23.56
C ASN A 430 -13.17 -39.46 -22.91
N ASN A 431 -13.22 -39.62 -21.59
CA ASN A 431 -14.45 -39.60 -20.81
C ASN A 431 -14.82 -38.15 -20.51
N ALA A 432 -15.96 -37.69 -21.03
CA ALA A 432 -16.52 -36.40 -20.68
C ALA A 432 -16.84 -36.35 -19.18
N ASN A 433 -16.52 -35.24 -18.52
CA ASN A 433 -16.99 -34.91 -17.17
C ASN A 433 -16.63 -35.92 -16.06
N ALA A 434 -15.36 -36.31 -15.93
CA ALA A 434 -14.90 -37.13 -14.79
C ALA A 434 -14.89 -36.33 -13.46
N GLY A 435 -16.08 -35.91 -13.01
CA GLY A 435 -16.38 -35.49 -11.64
C GLY A 435 -16.54 -33.99 -11.36
N GLY A 436 -16.44 -33.08 -12.34
CA GLY A 436 -16.39 -31.63 -12.09
C GLY A 436 -17.28 -30.76 -12.99
N ASN A 437 -17.13 -29.44 -12.86
CA ASN A 437 -17.85 -28.40 -13.63
C ASN A 437 -17.47 -28.33 -15.12
N TRP A 438 -16.69 -29.30 -15.60
CA TRP A 438 -16.26 -29.38 -16.99
C TRP A 438 -17.36 -29.97 -17.87
N MET A 439 -17.43 -29.48 -19.10
CA MET A 439 -18.34 -29.89 -20.16
C MET A 439 -17.55 -30.11 -21.45
N ARG A 440 -17.82 -31.23 -22.12
CA ARG A 440 -17.31 -31.52 -23.46
C ARG A 440 -18.16 -30.83 -24.52
N ASN A 441 -17.52 -30.10 -25.43
CA ASN A 441 -18.14 -29.50 -26.61
C ASN A 441 -17.58 -30.20 -27.85
N GLY A 442 -18.43 -30.91 -28.60
CA GLY A 442 -18.01 -31.78 -29.70
C GLY A 442 -17.54 -33.17 -29.22
N GLY A 443 -16.60 -33.78 -29.92
CA GLY A 443 -16.05 -35.10 -29.58
C GLY A 443 -14.68 -35.05 -28.89
N TYR A 444 -14.12 -36.22 -28.55
CA TYR A 444 -12.74 -36.29 -28.07
C TYR A 444 -11.74 -36.03 -29.17
N LYS A 445 -11.19 -34.81 -29.19
CA LYS A 445 -10.23 -34.32 -30.18
C LYS A 445 -10.74 -34.58 -31.60
N ALA A 446 -12.06 -34.58 -31.79
CA ALA A 446 -12.69 -35.09 -33.00
C ALA A 446 -12.45 -34.19 -34.21
N ASP A 447 -12.32 -32.88 -33.96
CA ASP A 447 -12.06 -31.86 -34.96
C ASP A 447 -11.44 -30.61 -34.31
N GLU A 448 -11.21 -29.59 -35.13
CA GLU A 448 -10.70 -28.28 -34.73
C GLU A 448 -11.65 -27.46 -33.83
N ASN A 449 -12.94 -27.83 -33.77
CA ASN A 449 -13.97 -27.18 -32.96
C ASN A 449 -14.24 -27.89 -31.65
N SER A 450 -13.56 -29.02 -31.39
CA SER A 450 -13.70 -29.80 -30.17
C SER A 450 -12.92 -29.16 -29.01
N TYR A 451 -13.58 -28.92 -27.88
CA TYR A 451 -12.95 -28.35 -26.68
C TYR A 451 -13.66 -28.79 -25.39
N ASP A 452 -13.00 -28.61 -24.26
CA ASP A 452 -13.60 -28.67 -22.93
C ASP A 452 -13.87 -27.26 -22.42
N SER A 453 -14.95 -27.07 -21.66
CA SER A 453 -15.26 -25.80 -21.01
C SER A 453 -15.73 -25.97 -19.58
N THR A 454 -15.47 -25.00 -18.72
CA THR A 454 -16.01 -24.91 -17.36
C THR A 454 -16.35 -23.46 -17.04
N ASP A 455 -17.37 -23.22 -16.23
CA ASP A 455 -17.62 -21.89 -15.67
C ASP A 455 -16.78 -21.69 -14.41
N LEU A 456 -15.75 -20.85 -14.51
CA LEU A 456 -14.85 -20.61 -13.38
C LEU A 456 -15.50 -19.85 -12.24
N SER A 457 -16.67 -19.23 -12.45
CA SER A 457 -17.38 -18.52 -11.38
C SER A 457 -17.90 -19.42 -10.26
N THR A 458 -18.01 -20.71 -10.56
CA THR A 458 -18.38 -21.76 -9.60
C THR A 458 -17.17 -22.36 -8.87
N SER A 459 -15.96 -21.90 -9.20
CA SER A 459 -14.73 -22.43 -8.63
C SER A 459 -14.48 -21.89 -7.22
N THR A 460 -14.02 -22.76 -6.32
CA THR A 460 -13.69 -22.41 -4.94
C THR A 460 -12.23 -22.74 -4.64
N TRP A 461 -11.60 -21.93 -3.79
CA TRP A 461 -10.25 -22.15 -3.28
C TRP A 461 -10.28 -22.35 -1.76
N ASN A 462 -9.64 -23.41 -1.27
CA ASN A 462 -9.41 -23.60 0.15
C ASN A 462 -7.94 -23.31 0.49
N PRO A 463 -7.64 -22.20 1.19
CA PRO A 463 -6.26 -21.85 1.53
C PRO A 463 -5.62 -22.79 2.58
N ALA A 464 -6.41 -23.54 3.35
CA ALA A 464 -5.90 -24.39 4.43
C ALA A 464 -5.23 -25.66 3.89
N ASP A 465 -5.89 -26.36 2.98
CA ASP A 465 -5.38 -27.58 2.32
C ASP A 465 -4.81 -27.30 0.92
N LYS A 466 -4.93 -26.06 0.44
CA LYS A 466 -4.49 -25.61 -0.88
C LYS A 466 -5.23 -26.30 -2.04
N SER A 467 -6.48 -26.71 -1.85
CA SER A 467 -7.28 -27.37 -2.90
C SER A 467 -8.17 -26.39 -3.69
N CYS A 468 -8.51 -26.79 -4.92
CA CYS A 468 -9.57 -26.16 -5.71
C CYS A 468 -10.49 -27.23 -6.33
N ASN A 469 -11.77 -26.91 -6.50
CA ASN A 469 -12.76 -27.80 -7.11
C ASN A 469 -12.66 -27.86 -8.65
N THR A 470 -11.98 -26.89 -9.26
CA THR A 470 -11.75 -26.82 -10.72
C THR A 470 -10.27 -27.05 -11.01
N ALA A 471 -9.80 -28.26 -10.75
CA ALA A 471 -8.46 -28.72 -11.13
C ALA A 471 -8.51 -29.56 -12.41
N CYS A 472 -7.46 -29.47 -13.25
CA CYS A 472 -7.04 -30.48 -14.25
C CYS A 472 -8.08 -31.19 -15.15
N HIS A 473 -9.12 -30.52 -15.66
CA HIS A 473 -10.20 -31.18 -16.46
C HIS A 473 -10.96 -32.30 -15.73
N VAL A 474 -10.67 -32.56 -14.45
CA VAL A 474 -11.20 -33.68 -13.66
C VAL A 474 -11.24 -33.27 -12.19
N ASN A 475 -12.33 -33.52 -11.49
CA ASN A 475 -12.42 -33.23 -10.06
C ASN A 475 -11.86 -34.43 -9.29
N GLN A 476 -10.54 -34.48 -9.11
CA GLN A 476 -9.87 -35.56 -8.39
C GLN A 476 -9.42 -35.11 -7.01
N SER A 477 -9.70 -35.96 -6.01
CA SER A 477 -9.16 -35.79 -4.67
C SER A 477 -7.63 -35.82 -4.69
N GLY A 478 -7.00 -34.87 -4.01
CA GLY A 478 -5.54 -34.84 -3.84
C GLY A 478 -4.79 -33.93 -4.83
N ILE A 479 -5.48 -33.24 -5.75
CA ILE A 479 -4.87 -32.14 -6.49
C ILE A 479 -4.84 -30.90 -5.60
N ILE A 480 -3.68 -30.67 -4.97
CA ILE A 480 -3.44 -29.49 -4.14
C ILE A 480 -2.36 -28.60 -4.77
N TRP A 481 -2.47 -27.30 -4.57
CA TRP A 481 -1.54 -26.33 -5.12
C TRP A 481 -0.14 -26.51 -4.54
N GLY A 482 0.87 -26.56 -5.42
CA GLY A 482 2.25 -26.83 -5.06
C GLY A 482 2.59 -28.31 -4.86
N SER A 483 1.64 -29.23 -5.04
CA SER A 483 1.95 -30.65 -5.16
C SER A 483 2.57 -30.98 -6.53
N LYS A 484 3.36 -32.06 -6.57
CA LYS A 484 3.91 -32.59 -7.81
C LYS A 484 2.81 -33.31 -8.57
N LEU A 485 2.39 -32.74 -9.71
CA LEU A 485 1.41 -33.37 -10.59
C LEU A 485 2.02 -34.58 -11.28
N LYS A 486 1.28 -35.68 -11.34
CA LYS A 486 1.63 -36.90 -12.11
C LYS A 486 0.66 -37.02 -13.28
N CYS A 487 0.97 -37.84 -14.29
CA CYS A 487 0.00 -38.14 -15.36
C CYS A 487 -1.35 -38.61 -14.77
N MET A 488 -1.31 -39.47 -13.75
CA MET A 488 -2.52 -39.94 -13.08
C MET A 488 -3.33 -38.82 -12.40
N SER A 489 -2.72 -37.68 -12.04
CA SER A 489 -3.43 -36.52 -11.47
C SER A 489 -4.42 -35.88 -12.44
N CYS A 490 -4.28 -36.11 -13.74
CA CYS A 490 -5.20 -35.61 -14.77
C CYS A 490 -5.92 -36.74 -15.53
N HIS A 491 -5.44 -37.98 -15.39
CA HIS A 491 -5.88 -39.15 -16.17
C HIS A 491 -6.44 -40.28 -15.29
N ALA A 492 -6.81 -40.07 -14.03
CA ALA A 492 -7.35 -41.17 -13.22
C ALA A 492 -8.54 -41.89 -13.88
N ASN A 493 -8.53 -43.22 -13.74
CA ASN A 493 -9.49 -44.17 -14.32
C ASN A 493 -9.51 -44.22 -15.86
N GLN A 494 -8.37 -44.03 -16.52
CA GLN A 494 -8.16 -44.27 -17.96
C GLN A 494 -7.11 -45.35 -18.22
#